data_AF-A0A928YB06-F1
#
_entry.id   AF-A0A928YB06-F1
#
_cell.length_a   1.000
_cell.length_b   1.000
_cell.length_c   1.000
_cell.angle_alpha   90.00
_cell.angle_beta   90.00
_cell.angle_gamma   90.00
#
_symmetry.space_group_name_H-M   'P 1'
#
loop_
_entity.id
_entity.type
_entity.pdbx_description
1 polymer ?
#
loop_
_entity_poly.entity_id
_entity_poly.type
_entity_poly.pdbx_seq_one_letter_code
_entity_poly.pdbx_strand_id
1 'polypeptide(L)' 'MMQIEQLQIEIETLSAEDFARLRRWFADKDWEHWDQQLEQDITAGKLDFLLEEALAAKRQGTLREL' A
#
# COMPACT_ATOMS: atom_id res chain seq x y z
N MET A 1 18.37 9.23 19.15
CA MET A 1 17.49 8.04 19.18
C MET A 1 16.17 8.25 19.93
N MET A 2 15.91 9.40 20.58
CA MET A 2 14.71 9.58 21.43
C MET A 2 13.40 9.98 20.72
N GLN A 3 13.35 10.10 19.39
CA GLN A 3 12.16 10.66 18.74
C GLN A 3 11.00 9.67 18.64
N ILE A 4 11.27 8.41 18.29
CA ILE A 4 10.20 7.42 18.08
C ILE A 4 9.68 6.87 19.42
N GLU A 5 10.56 6.60 20.37
CA GLU A 5 10.19 6.11 21.70
C GLU A 5 9.29 7.12 22.44
N GLN A 6 9.61 8.42 22.36
CA GLN A 6 8.79 9.47 22.94
C GLN A 6 7.41 9.58 22.27
N LEU A 7 7.35 9.45 20.95
CA LEU A 7 6.11 9.39 20.19
C LEU A 7 5.24 8.18 20.60
N GLN A 8 5.85 7.01 20.83
CA GLN A 8 5.11 5.83 21.29
C GLN A 8 4.45 6.07 22.65
N ILE A 9 5.18 6.67 23.59
CA ILE A 9 4.63 7.04 24.91
C ILE A 9 3.46 8.01 24.75
N GLU A 10 3.59 9.04 23.91
CA GLU A 10 2.51 10.00 23.67
C GLU A 10 1.28 9.32 23.04
N ILE A 11 1.50 8.41 22.10
CA ILE A 11 0.43 7.62 21.46
C ILE A 11 -0.30 6.74 22.49
N GLU A 12 0.41 6.14 23.43
CA GLU A 12 -0.18 5.33 24.51
C GLU A 12 -1.05 6.16 25.46
N THR A 13 -0.81 7.47 25.57
CA THR A 13 -1.61 8.37 26.40
C THR A 13 -2.86 8.93 25.72
N LEU A 14 -3.07 8.63 24.43
CA LEU A 14 -4.23 9.11 23.68
C LEU A 14 -5.55 8.54 24.19
N SER A 15 -6.61 9.33 24.04
CA SER A 15 -7.97 8.82 24.17
C SER A 15 -8.24 7.76 23.10
N ALA A 16 -9.23 6.88 23.34
CA ALA A 16 -9.63 5.88 22.34
C ALA A 16 -10.07 6.52 21.01
N GLU A 17 -10.68 7.71 21.07
CA GLU A 17 -11.09 8.47 19.89
C GLU A 17 -9.89 9.01 19.12
N ASP A 18 -8.95 9.67 19.79
CA ASP A 18 -7.76 10.23 19.14
C ASP A 18 -6.85 9.14 18.60
N PHE A 19 -6.74 8.01 19.30
CA PHE A 19 -6.02 6.85 18.81
C PHE A 19 -6.68 6.26 17.56
N ALA A 20 -8.01 6.19 17.49
CA ALA A 20 -8.72 5.75 16.29
C ALA A 20 -8.50 6.71 15.11
N ARG A 21 -8.50 8.02 15.36
CA ARG A 21 -8.19 9.05 14.35
C ARG A 21 -6.76 8.93 13.85
N LEU A 22 -5.79 8.75 14.76
CA LEU A 22 -4.38 8.54 14.41
C LEU A 22 -4.21 7.30 13.54
N ARG A 23 -4.82 6.17 13.94
CA ARG A 23 -4.76 4.92 13.16
C ARG A 23 -5.32 5.11 11.76
N ARG A 24 -6.43 5.85 11.63
CA ARG A 24 -7.01 6.13 10.31
C ARG A 24 -6.06 6.94 9.44
N TRP A 25 -5.50 8.01 9.98
CA TRP A 25 -4.53 8.83 9.28
C TRP A 25 -3.29 8.03 8.86
N PHE A 26 -2.80 7.14 9.71
CA PHE A 26 -1.65 6.28 9.40
C PHE A 26 -1.96 5.32 8.25
N ALA A 27 -3.14 4.69 8.25
CA ALA A 27 -3.57 3.83 7.16
C ALA A 27 -3.69 4.60 5.83
N ASP A 28 -4.23 5.82 5.86
CA ASP A 28 -4.31 6.66 4.65
C ASP A 28 -2.90 7.00 4.12
N LYS A 29 -1.90 7.20 5.00
CA LYS A 29 -0.50 7.40 4.60
C LYS A 29 0.15 6.15 4.01
N ASP A 30 -0.12 4.98 4.58
CA ASP A 30 0.35 3.72 4.01
C ASP A 30 -0.21 3.51 2.59
N TRP A 31 -1.47 3.88 2.36
CA TRP A 31 -2.07 3.87 1.02
C TRP A 31 -1.38 4.83 0.05
N GLU A 32 -1.11 6.08 0.47
CA GLU A 32 -0.36 7.04 -0.35
C GLU A 32 1.04 6.50 -0.73
N HIS A 33 1.74 5.85 0.21
CA HIS A 33 3.04 5.24 -0.05
C HIS A 33 2.94 4.03 -1.00
N TRP A 34 1.90 3.22 -0.84
CA TRP A 34 1.63 2.09 -1.71
C TRP A 34 1.36 2.56 -3.15
N ASP A 35 0.55 3.60 -3.34
CA ASP A 35 0.28 4.19 -4.66
C ASP A 35 1.58 4.68 -5.32
N GLN A 36 2.43 5.40 -4.58
CA GLN A 36 3.72 5.86 -5.09
C GLN A 36 4.65 4.71 -5.47
N GLN A 37 4.70 3.66 -4.65
CA GLN A 37 5.50 2.48 -4.95
C GLN A 37 4.98 1.75 -6.19
N LEU A 38 3.66 1.62 -6.32
CA LEU A 38 3.02 1.02 -7.48
C LEU A 38 3.38 1.77 -8.76
N GLU A 39 3.29 3.10 -8.77
CA GLU A 39 3.67 3.93 -9.92
C GLU A 39 5.15 3.76 -10.30
N GLN A 40 6.04 3.68 -9.31
CA GLN A 40 7.46 3.42 -9.53
C GLN A 40 7.70 2.03 -10.11
N ASP A 41 7.02 1.02 -9.60
CA ASP A 41 7.15 -0.37 -10.06
C ASP A 41 6.60 -0.56 -11.48
N ILE A 42 5.51 0.14 -11.83
CA ILE A 42 5.01 0.24 -13.21
C ILE A 42 6.06 0.88 -14.10
N THR A 43 6.61 2.03 -13.71
CA THR A 43 7.62 2.76 -14.50
C THR A 43 8.91 1.96 -14.69
N ALA A 44 9.27 1.14 -13.69
CA ALA A 44 10.41 0.24 -13.72
C ALA A 44 10.17 -1.06 -14.50
N GLY A 45 8.97 -1.29 -15.04
CA GLY A 45 8.60 -2.51 -15.76
C GLY A 45 8.50 -3.75 -14.87
N LYS A 46 8.46 -3.60 -13.54
CA LYS A 46 8.42 -4.75 -12.62
C LYS A 46 7.11 -5.53 -12.71
N LEU A 47 6.05 -4.91 -13.24
CA LEU A 47 4.74 -5.52 -13.40
C LEU A 47 4.48 -6.03 -14.83
N ASP A 48 5.45 -5.93 -15.74
CA ASP A 48 5.29 -6.36 -17.14
C ASP A 48 4.96 -7.86 -17.26
N PHE A 49 5.39 -8.67 -16.29
CA PHE A 49 5.06 -10.11 -16.25
C PHE A 49 3.54 -10.35 -16.15
N LEU A 50 2.79 -9.47 -15.47
CA LEU A 50 1.33 -9.57 -15.38
C LEU A 50 0.67 -9.30 -16.72
N LEU A 51 1.20 -8.33 -17.48
CA LEU A 51 0.74 -8.06 -18.84
C LEU A 51 1.00 -9.26 -19.76
N GLU A 52 2.22 -9.82 -19.70
CA GLU A 52 2.57 -11.00 -20.48
C GLU A 52 1.70 -12.22 -20.15
N GLU A 53 1.42 -12.44 -18.87
CA GLU A 53 0.51 -13.49 -18.42
C GLU A 53 -0.91 -13.29 -18.96
N ALA A 54 -1.46 -12.07 -18.86
CA ALA A 54 -2.77 -11.75 -19.39
C ALA A 54 -2.85 -11.94 -20.91
N LEU A 55 -1.81 -11.54 -21.64
CA LEU A 55 -1.71 -11.75 -23.09
C LEU A 55 -1.61 -13.24 -23.43
N ALA A 56 -0.86 -14.03 -22.65
CA ALA A 56 -0.77 -15.48 -22.83
C ALA A 56 -2.11 -16.17 -22.60
N ALA A 57 -2.80 -15.85 -21.51
CA ALA A 57 -4.13 -16.37 -21.21
C ALA A 57 -5.15 -16.00 -22.32
N LYS A 58 -5.08 -14.77 -22.83
CA LYS A 58 -5.92 -14.33 -23.96
C LYS A 58 -5.66 -15.15 -25.23
N ARG A 59 -4.39 -15.39 -25.57
CA ARG A 59 -4.01 -16.24 -26.72
C ARG A 59 -4.49 -17.68 -26.55
N GLN A 60 -4.52 -18.19 -25.33
CA GLN A 60 -4.96 -19.55 -25.00
C GLN A 60 -6.48 -19.68 -24.86
N GLY A 61 -7.23 -18.57 -24.87
CA GLY A 61 -8.67 -18.56 -24.63
C GLY A 61 -9.06 -18.90 -23.19
N THR A 62 -8.12 -18.80 -22.25
CA THR A 62 -8.31 -19.10 -20.82
C THR A 62 -8.46 -17.84 -19.97
N LEU A 63 -8.41 -16.65 -20.59
CA LEU A 63 -8.61 -15.39 -19.89
C LEU A 63 -10.04 -15.34 -19.30
N ARG A 64 -10.11 -15.15 -17.99
CA ARG A 64 -11.38 -15.08 -17.26
C ARG A 64 -12.08 -13.75 -17.53
N GLU A 65 -13.41 -13.80 -17.71
CA GLU A 65 -14.24 -12.59 -17.75
C GLU A 65 -14.36 -11.96 -16.35
N LEU A 66 -14.37 -10.64 -16.31
CA LEU A 66 -14.46 -9.83 -15.09
C LEU A 66 -15.87 -9.84 -14.50
#